data_AF-A0A5N5E0F5-F1
#
_entry.id   AF-A0A5N5E0F5-F1
#
_cell.length_a   1.000
_cell.length_b   1.000
_cell.length_c   1.000
_cell.angle_alpha   90.00
_cell.angle_beta   90.00
_cell.angle_gamma   90.00
#
_symmetry.space_group_name_H-M   'P 1'
#
loop_
_entity.id
_entity.type
_entity.pdbx_description
1 polymer ?
#
loop_
_entity_poly.entity_id
_entity_poly.type
_entity_poly.pdbx_seq_one_letter_code
_entity_poly.pdbx_strand_id
1 'polypeptide(L)' 'ETVVSNPEQVAARLADLVPEAEVEIYAGTGHGILGHIPDRVIPRLMKFVRNHDDAKRT' A
#
# COMPACT_ATOMS: atom_id res chain seq x y z
N GLU A 1 8.75 -7.91 16.34
CA GLU A 1 7.69 -6.90 16.21
C GLU A 1 8.36 -5.57 15.92
N THR A 2 8.15 -5.00 14.73
CA THR A 2 8.81 -3.73 14.38
C THR A 2 7.98 -2.57 14.93
N VAL A 3 8.47 -1.98 16.01
CA VAL A 3 7.90 -0.84 16.77
C VAL A 3 7.87 0.47 15.97
N VAL A 4 8.42 0.50 14.77
CA VAL A 4 8.80 1.75 14.10
C VAL A 4 7.89 2.00 12.92
N SER A 5 6.76 2.67 13.20
CA SER A 5 6.23 3.83 12.46
C SER A 5 4.74 3.92 12.68
N ASN A 6 4.27 5.05 13.19
CA ASN A 6 2.85 5.41 13.15
C ASN A 6 2.43 5.45 11.66
N PRO A 7 1.52 4.56 11.19
CA PRO A 7 1.16 4.47 9.77
C PRO A 7 0.62 5.78 9.21
N GLU A 8 -0.08 6.56 10.02
CA GLU A 8 -0.63 7.86 9.64
C GLU A 8 0.49 8.90 9.43
N GLN A 9 1.54 8.90 10.25
CA GLN A 9 2.71 9.77 10.06
C GLN A 9 3.49 9.39 8.80
N VAL A 10 3.58 8.09 8.49
CA VAL A 10 4.20 7.62 7.24
C VAL A 10 3.38 8.03 6.04
N ALA A 11 2.05 7.91 6.11
CA ALA A 11 1.15 8.34 5.05
C ALA A 11 1.30 9.84 4.75
N ALA A 12 1.33 10.68 5.79
CA ALA A 12 1.55 12.12 5.64
C ALA A 12 2.90 12.42 4.99
N ARG A 13 3.98 11.79 5.48
CA ARG A 13 5.32 11.97 4.91
C ARG A 13 5.43 11.50 3.46
N LEU A 14 4.74 10.41 3.10
CA LEU A 14 4.68 9.93 1.72
C LEU A 14 3.95 10.90 0.82
N ALA A 15 2.82 11.47 1.27
CA ALA A 15 2.09 12.47 0.51
C ALA A 15 2.95 13.74 0.24
N ASP A 16 3.78 14.14 1.20
CA ASP A 16 4.68 15.28 1.04
C ASP A 16 5.84 15.02 0.06
N LEU A 17 6.38 13.79 0.04
CA LEU A 17 7.60 13.45 -0.71
C LEU A 17 7.33 12.83 -2.08
N VAL A 18 6.20 12.15 -2.24
CA VAL A 18 5.82 11.40 -3.44
C VAL A 18 4.35 11.70 -3.73
N PRO A 19 4.05 12.78 -4.48
CA PRO A 19 2.67 13.23 -4.70
C PRO A 19 1.75 12.20 -5.36
N GLU A 20 2.32 11.26 -6.11
CA GLU A 20 1.57 10.18 -6.79
C GLU A 20 1.47 8.90 -5.93
N ALA A 21 1.97 8.91 -4.69
CA ALA A 21 1.89 7.75 -3.81
C ALA A 21 0.44 7.46 -3.43
N GLU A 22 0.02 6.22 -3.64
CA GLU A 22 -1.24 5.71 -3.11
C GLU A 22 -1.01 4.98 -1.78
N VAL A 23 -1.66 5.44 -0.71
CA VAL A 23 -1.52 4.86 0.64
C VAL A 23 -2.86 4.33 1.13
N GLU A 24 -2.85 3.12 1.71
CA GLU A 24 -3.99 2.49 2.38
C GLU A 24 -3.51 1.88 3.70
N ILE A 25 -4.18 2.20 4.81
CA ILE A 25 -3.83 1.72 6.14
C ILE A 25 -4.84 0.65 6.58
N TYR A 26 -4.34 -0.55 6.90
CA TYR A 26 -5.16 -1.65 7.41
C TYR A 26 -5.01 -1.78 8.94
N ALA A 27 -5.93 -1.16 9.69
CA ALA A 27 -5.92 -1.21 11.15
C ALA A 27 -5.96 -2.66 11.69
N GLY A 28 -5.23 -2.91 12.79
CA GLY A 28 -5.16 -4.22 13.43
C GLY A 28 -4.29 -5.26 12.69
N THR A 29 -3.53 -4.85 11.68
CA THR A 29 -2.61 -5.72 10.95
C THR A 29 -1.15 -5.34 11.19
N GLY A 30 -0.26 -6.34 11.22
CA GLY A 30 1.18 -6.16 11.43
C GLY A 30 1.97 -6.31 10.14
N HIS A 31 3.30 -6.45 10.23
CA HIS A 31 4.20 -6.48 9.06
C HIS A 31 3.82 -7.49 7.95
N GLY A 32 3.20 -8.62 8.32
CA GLY A 32 2.76 -9.66 7.39
C GLY A 32 1.37 -9.46 6.77
N ILE A 33 0.96 -8.23 6.43
CA ILE A 33 -0.43 -7.94 5.98
C ILE A 33 -0.90 -8.84 4.83
N LEU A 34 0.01 -9.22 3.94
CA LEU A 34 -0.29 -10.08 2.79
C LEU A 34 -0.74 -11.49 3.22
N GLY A 35 -0.19 -12.01 4.33
CA GLY A 35 -0.59 -13.29 4.89
C GLY A 35 -1.80 -13.20 5.83
N HIS A 36 -2.02 -12.05 6.47
CA HIS A 36 -3.13 -11.87 7.43
C HIS A 36 -4.46 -11.56 6.74
N ILE A 37 -4.43 -10.73 5.70
CA ILE A 37 -5.64 -10.27 4.99
C ILE A 37 -5.44 -10.33 3.46
N PRO A 38 -5.06 -11.51 2.90
CA PRO A 38 -4.78 -11.66 1.47
C PRO A 38 -5.95 -11.19 0.60
N ASP A 39 -7.18 -11.51 0.99
CA ASP A 39 -8.41 -11.17 0.26
C ASP A 39 -8.69 -9.67 0.17
N ARG A 40 -8.03 -8.84 1.00
CA ARG A 40 -8.11 -7.38 0.96
C ARG A 40 -6.92 -6.77 0.24
N VAL A 41 -5.71 -7.25 0.52
CA VAL A 41 -4.46 -6.68 0.02
C VAL A 41 -4.21 -7.03 -1.44
N ILE A 42 -4.45 -8.29 -1.86
CA ILE A 42 -4.20 -8.74 -3.24
C ILE A 42 -5.06 -7.97 -4.25
N PRO A 43 -6.39 -7.83 -4.06
CA PRO A 43 -7.21 -7.08 -5.02
C PRO A 43 -6.79 -5.61 -5.15
N ARG A 44 -6.38 -4.98 -4.04
CA ARG A 44 -5.88 -3.59 -4.02
C ARG A 44 -4.59 -3.44 -4.81
N LEU A 45 -3.64 -4.35 -4.62
CA LEU A 45 -2.39 -4.38 -5.36
C LEU A 45 -2.65 -4.60 -6.85
N MET A 46 -3.51 -5.55 -7.21
CA MET A 46 -3.85 -5.81 -8.61
C MET A 46 -4.56 -4.64 -9.28
N LYS A 47 -5.37 -3.87 -8.52
CA LYS A 47 -5.95 -2.62 -9.01
C LYS A 47 -4.88 -1.57 -9.27
N PHE A 48 -3.93 -1.40 -8.36
CA PHE A 48 -2.80 -0.49 -8.54
C PHE A 48 -2.02 -0.85 -9.81
N VAL A 49 -1.61 -2.12 -9.96
CA VAL A 49 -0.89 -2.58 -11.16
C VAL A 49 -1.70 -2.31 -12.42
N ARG A 50 -2.98 -2.66 -12.49
CA ARG A 50 -3.80 -2.37 -13.69
C ARG A 50 -3.91 -0.89 -14.05
N ASN A 51 -3.82 0.01 -13.08
CA ASN A 51 -3.95 1.45 -13.30
C ASN A 51 -2.63 2.12 -13.72
N HIS A 52 -1.49 1.50 -13.40
CA HIS A 52 -0.17 2.11 -13.56
C HIS A 52 0.79 1.30 -14.44
N ASP A 53 0.49 0.03 -14.67
CA ASP A 53 1.23 -0.82 -15.59
C ASP A 53 0.75 -0.54 -17.01
N ASP A 54 1.37 0.48 -17.59
CA ASP A 54 1.16 0.94 -18.96
C ASP A 54 1.88 0.03 -19.97
N ALA A 55 2.17 -1.24 -19.59
CA ALA A 55 2.79 -2.26 -20.43
C ALA A 55 2.12 -2.20 -21.80
N LYS A 56 2.79 -1.51 -22.72
CA LYS A 56 2.23 -1.13 -24.01
C LYS A 56 1.68 -2.41 -24.59
N ARG A 57 0.39 -2.40 -24.91
CA ARG A 57 -0.22 -3.41 -25.75
C ARG A 57 0.37 -3.26 -27.15
N THR A 58 1.64 -3.61 -27.33
CA THR A 58 2.29 -3.90 -28.61
C THR A 58 1.72 -5.16 -29.18
#